data_AF-A0A7X8Z3D1-F1
#
_entry.id   AF-A0A7X8Z3D1-F1
#
_cell.length_a   1.000
_cell.length_b   1.000
_cell.length_c   1.000
_cell.angle_alpha   90.00
_cell.angle_beta   90.00
_cell.angle_gamma   90.00
#
_symmetry.space_group_name_H-M   'P 1'
#
loop_
_entity.id
_entity.type
_entity.pdbx_description
1 polymer ?
#
loop_
_entity_poly.entity_id
_entity_poly.type
_entity_poly.pdbx_seq_one_letter_code
_entity_poly.pdbx_strand_id
1 'polypeptide(L)'
;MNNEYFLSLGLDIGTTTTHLVISRMSIGPGEDPFGRYHLVDKEIVHRGGIHRTPLIDETTIDALAVGEIVEREYLAAGVCRADILTGAVIVTGETARKSNAHAVIEHLAGETSTFAAAVAGANQESVLAGRGSGAAEWSRRHHACVLNVDIGGGTTNLAWFENGQLLETAAIRVGGRHLVQELPGTPHEVNDPRGLTPSADHYPFRILTTTAGQFFSKAWVTPEEAQRWIAECTTCCRYALEGRFDLIPEPFVITRPQAAPPRPSVVFFSGGVGELMSRRERGRPIEDIFADTGLMLADALLADPRLGGYHRQYPPEPIRATVIGAGQFAMRLSGETVWVDYQRLPLPNLSVLRPFATVADLEHSATMAAAIKKHRLLHDLDEGQTVAIALPSLRRALYDDVVRIGVALAHAARAAELAEPWVFVLSDNYGRLLGESIHRNGDGASFMVVDELDVPDADYLDIGLPFQPEHPVVPVIAKTLIFQ
;
A
#
# COMPACT_ATOMS: atom_id res chain seq x y z
N MET A 1 -13.91 12.91 -30.57
CA MET A 1 -12.51 13.15 -30.15
C MET A 1 -11.98 11.78 -29.75
N ASN A 2 -10.91 11.28 -30.39
CA ASN A 2 -10.37 9.95 -30.09
C ASN A 2 -9.63 10.02 -28.75
N ASN A 3 -10.00 9.17 -27.80
CA ASN A 3 -9.18 8.92 -26.62
C ASN A 3 -7.93 8.18 -27.06
N GLU A 4 -6.77 8.59 -26.56
CA GLU A 4 -5.53 7.82 -26.70
C GLU A 4 -5.47 6.78 -25.59
N TYR A 5 -4.85 5.63 -25.85
CA TYR A 5 -4.71 4.59 -24.84
C TYR A 5 -3.27 4.08 -24.74
N PHE A 6 -2.90 3.64 -23.56
CA PHE A 6 -1.63 2.98 -23.28
C PHE A 6 -1.84 1.81 -22.29
N LEU A 7 -0.84 0.93 -22.17
CA LEU A 7 -0.89 -0.19 -21.21
C LEU A 7 -0.06 0.11 -19.96
N SER A 8 -0.58 -0.32 -18.81
CA SER A 8 0.03 -0.21 -17.48
C SER A 8 0.14 -1.59 -16.83
N LEU A 9 1.24 -1.83 -16.11
CA LEU A 9 1.45 -3.03 -15.28
C LEU A 9 1.14 -2.73 -13.82
N GLY A 10 0.39 -3.60 -13.14
CA GLY A 10 0.43 -3.70 -11.68
C GLY A 10 1.05 -5.04 -11.29
N LEU A 11 2.17 -5.03 -10.57
CA LEU A 11 2.85 -6.24 -10.08
C LEU A 11 2.98 -6.16 -8.56
N ASP A 12 2.52 -7.20 -7.86
CA ASP A 12 2.73 -7.36 -6.42
C ASP A 12 3.49 -8.64 -6.15
N ILE A 13 4.50 -8.48 -5.30
CA ILE A 13 5.41 -9.52 -4.84
C ILE A 13 5.20 -9.63 -3.33
N GLY A 14 4.17 -10.37 -2.95
CA GLY A 14 3.79 -10.57 -1.56
C GLY A 14 4.59 -11.69 -0.88
N THR A 15 4.24 -11.98 0.38
CA THR A 15 4.89 -13.01 1.21
C THR A 15 4.77 -14.42 0.62
N THR A 16 3.64 -14.71 0.00
CA THR A 16 3.30 -16.06 -0.49
C THR A 16 3.10 -16.09 -1.98
N THR A 17 2.47 -15.05 -2.52
CA THR A 17 2.03 -15.00 -3.90
C THR A 17 2.64 -13.82 -4.64
N THR A 18 2.96 -14.06 -5.91
CA THR A 18 3.28 -13.02 -6.89
C THR A 18 2.21 -13.06 -7.96
N HIS A 19 1.63 -11.91 -8.28
CA HIS A 19 0.63 -11.80 -9.33
C HIS A 19 0.63 -10.40 -9.94
N LEU A 20 0.15 -10.33 -11.18
CA LEU A 20 0.09 -9.08 -11.93
C LEU A 20 -1.27 -8.87 -12.61
N VAL A 21 -1.52 -7.61 -12.95
CA VAL A 21 -2.61 -7.17 -13.84
C VAL A 21 -2.03 -6.27 -14.91
N ILE A 22 -2.56 -6.38 -16.13
CA ILE A 22 -2.29 -5.40 -17.19
C ILE A 22 -3.58 -4.64 -17.43
N SER A 23 -3.50 -3.32 -17.36
CA SER A 23 -4.64 -2.43 -17.57
C SER A 23 -4.42 -1.58 -18.81
N ARG A 24 -5.47 -1.42 -19.61
CA ARG A 24 -5.55 -0.39 -20.65
C ARG A 24 -6.07 0.89 -20.01
N MET A 25 -5.33 1.96 -20.22
CA MET A 25 -5.58 3.27 -19.66
C MET A 25 -5.99 4.21 -20.79
N SER A 26 -7.15 4.85 -20.68
CA SER A 26 -7.66 5.80 -21.69
C SER A 26 -7.45 7.23 -21.22
N ILE A 27 -6.73 8.04 -21.99
CA ILE A 27 -6.48 9.46 -21.68
C ILE A 27 -7.30 10.35 -22.61
N GLY A 28 -7.84 11.43 -22.06
CA GLY A 28 -8.48 12.50 -22.81
C GLY A 28 -8.67 13.74 -21.94
N PRO A 29 -9.17 14.84 -22.51
CA PRO A 29 -9.39 16.08 -21.75
C PRO A 29 -10.48 15.94 -20.65
N GLY A 30 -11.28 14.88 -20.67
CA GLY A 30 -12.36 14.67 -19.71
C GLY A 30 -13.32 15.86 -19.66
N GLU A 31 -13.64 16.33 -18.45
CA GLU A 31 -14.41 17.55 -18.19
C GLU A 31 -13.53 18.78 -17.88
N ASP A 32 -12.21 18.71 -18.07
CA ASP A 32 -11.30 19.82 -17.72
C ASP A 32 -11.51 21.01 -18.69
N PRO A 33 -11.93 22.20 -18.19
CA PRO A 33 -12.20 23.37 -19.02
C PRO A 33 -10.94 23.97 -19.67
N PHE A 34 -9.75 23.58 -19.22
CA PHE A 34 -8.46 23.99 -19.76
C PHE A 34 -7.87 22.96 -20.75
N GLY A 35 -8.61 21.88 -21.06
CA GLY A 35 -8.21 20.89 -22.07
C GLY A 35 -7.01 20.04 -21.68
N ARG A 36 -6.67 19.97 -20.39
CA ARG A 36 -5.58 19.12 -19.90
C ARG A 36 -5.99 17.66 -19.99
N TYR A 37 -5.07 16.82 -20.43
CA TYR A 37 -5.29 15.38 -20.54
C TYR A 37 -5.27 14.73 -19.15
N HIS A 38 -6.28 13.92 -18.87
CA HIS A 38 -6.45 13.13 -17.66
C HIS A 38 -6.83 11.71 -18.04
N LEU A 39 -6.67 10.77 -17.10
CA LEU A 39 -7.24 9.45 -17.28
C LEU A 39 -8.77 9.54 -17.25
N VAL A 40 -9.40 9.08 -18.31
CA VAL A 40 -10.85 9.05 -18.46
C VAL A 40 -11.41 7.68 -18.06
N ASP A 41 -10.66 6.61 -18.33
CA ASP A 41 -11.11 5.24 -18.09
C ASP A 41 -9.95 4.26 -17.89
N LYS A 42 -10.22 3.16 -17.19
CA LYS A 42 -9.29 2.06 -16.93
C LYS A 42 -10.00 0.72 -17.11
N GLU A 43 -9.40 -0.15 -17.92
CA GLU A 43 -9.91 -1.49 -18.18
C GLU A 43 -8.82 -2.53 -17.88
N ILE A 44 -9.09 -3.51 -17.02
CA ILE A 44 -8.18 -4.65 -16.83
C ILE A 44 -8.28 -5.57 -18.03
N VAL A 45 -7.25 -5.55 -18.89
CA VAL A 45 -7.19 -6.36 -20.12
C VAL A 45 -6.55 -7.73 -19.91
N HIS A 46 -5.72 -7.88 -18.88
CA HIS A 46 -5.15 -9.18 -18.50
C HIS A 46 -5.09 -9.34 -16.99
N ARG A 47 -5.47 -10.53 -16.53
CA ARG A 47 -5.35 -10.96 -15.13
C ARG A 47 -4.38 -12.11 -15.09
N GLY A 48 -3.20 -11.87 -14.54
CA GLY A 48 -2.20 -12.91 -14.43
C GLY A 48 -2.62 -14.02 -13.47
N GLY A 49 -2.02 -15.20 -13.64
CA GLY A 49 -2.11 -16.29 -12.69
C GLY A 49 -1.60 -15.86 -11.31
N ILE A 50 -2.05 -16.58 -10.28
CA ILE A 50 -1.50 -16.42 -8.93
C ILE A 50 -0.34 -17.39 -8.79
N HIS A 51 0.88 -16.85 -8.81
CA HIS A 51 2.10 -17.64 -8.72
C HIS A 51 2.59 -17.68 -7.28
N ARG A 52 3.36 -18.70 -6.92
CA ARG A 52 4.13 -18.65 -5.67
C ARG A 52 5.23 -17.60 -5.81
N THR A 53 5.46 -16.80 -4.77
CA THR A 53 6.59 -15.88 -4.72
C THR A 53 7.89 -16.68 -4.77
N PRO A 54 8.72 -16.53 -5.81
CA PRO A 54 10.01 -17.19 -5.90
C PRO A 54 10.99 -16.61 -4.89
N LEU A 55 11.53 -17.45 -4.01
CA LEU A 55 12.52 -17.09 -3.02
C LEU A 55 13.73 -17.99 -3.18
N ILE A 56 14.93 -17.42 -3.09
CA ILE A 56 16.17 -18.18 -3.01
C ILE A 56 16.28 -18.82 -1.62
N ASP A 57 15.93 -18.05 -0.59
CA ASP A 57 15.94 -18.45 0.81
C ASP A 57 14.95 -17.59 1.65
N GLU A 58 14.98 -17.77 2.97
CA GLU A 58 14.11 -17.03 3.91
C GLU A 58 14.31 -15.51 3.89
N THR A 59 15.42 -14.99 3.35
CA THR A 59 15.74 -13.55 3.37
C THR A 59 15.93 -12.93 1.99
N THR A 60 15.86 -13.72 0.91
CA THR A 60 16.22 -13.30 -0.45
C THR A 60 15.17 -13.69 -1.49
N ILE A 61 14.72 -12.70 -2.27
CA ILE A 61 13.79 -12.89 -3.39
C ILE A 61 14.57 -13.36 -4.63
N ASP A 62 14.04 -14.32 -5.38
CA ASP A 62 14.60 -14.70 -6.68
C ASP A 62 14.07 -13.75 -7.77
N ALA A 63 14.80 -12.66 -8.00
CA ALA A 63 14.42 -11.63 -8.97
C ALA A 63 14.33 -12.16 -10.42
N LEU A 64 15.18 -13.13 -10.78
CA LEU A 64 15.17 -13.73 -12.12
C LEU A 64 13.91 -14.56 -12.33
N ALA A 65 13.58 -15.42 -11.38
CA ALA A 65 12.35 -16.22 -11.44
C ALA A 65 11.08 -15.35 -11.41
N VAL A 66 11.09 -14.22 -10.69
CA VAL A 66 10.00 -13.23 -10.78
C VAL A 66 9.93 -12.62 -12.18
N GLY A 67 11.07 -12.26 -12.78
CA GLY A 67 11.13 -11.78 -14.17
C GLY A 67 10.54 -12.80 -15.16
N GLU A 68 10.85 -14.09 -15.01
CA GLU A 68 10.27 -15.17 -15.83
C GLU A 68 8.75 -15.31 -15.65
N ILE A 69 8.22 -15.08 -14.44
CA ILE A 69 6.77 -15.00 -14.22
C ILE A 69 6.18 -13.85 -15.04
N VAL A 70 6.76 -12.66 -14.96
CA VAL A 70 6.26 -11.47 -15.68
C VAL A 70 6.28 -11.69 -17.20
N GLU A 71 7.38 -12.20 -17.76
CA GLU A 71 7.49 -12.45 -19.20
C GLU A 71 6.50 -13.52 -19.68
N ARG A 72 6.25 -14.58 -18.89
CA ARG A 72 5.20 -15.57 -19.22
C ARG A 72 3.81 -14.95 -19.24
N GLU A 73 3.52 -14.05 -18.30
CA GLU A 73 2.23 -13.37 -18.23
C GLU A 73 2.06 -12.34 -19.35
N TYR A 74 3.12 -11.67 -19.78
CA TYR A 74 3.12 -10.84 -20.99
C TYR A 74 2.80 -11.66 -22.24
N LEU A 75 3.45 -12.81 -22.40
CA LEU A 75 3.16 -13.74 -23.50
C LEU A 75 1.71 -14.25 -23.44
N ALA A 76 1.20 -14.58 -22.26
CA ALA A 76 -0.19 -15.01 -22.08
C ALA A 76 -1.20 -13.89 -22.41
N ALA A 77 -0.84 -12.64 -22.14
CA ALA A 77 -1.63 -11.46 -22.50
C ALA A 77 -1.54 -11.09 -23.99
N GLY A 78 -0.58 -11.65 -24.73
CA GLY A 78 -0.26 -11.25 -26.10
C GLY A 78 0.35 -9.84 -26.18
N VAL A 79 1.08 -9.42 -25.15
CA VAL A 79 1.68 -8.09 -25.00
C VAL A 79 3.21 -8.22 -24.97
N CYS A 80 3.93 -7.26 -25.55
CA CYS A 80 5.39 -7.15 -25.40
C CYS A 80 5.75 -6.15 -24.30
N ARG A 81 6.90 -6.32 -23.64
CA ARG A 81 7.38 -5.38 -22.62
C ARG A 81 7.40 -3.92 -23.10
N ALA A 82 7.72 -3.69 -24.38
CA ALA A 82 7.75 -2.36 -24.99
C ALA A 82 6.36 -1.69 -25.11
N ASP A 83 5.27 -2.46 -25.02
CA ASP A 83 3.90 -1.94 -25.05
C ASP A 83 3.46 -1.39 -23.67
N ILE A 84 4.15 -1.80 -22.60
CA ILE A 84 3.89 -1.32 -21.24
C ILE A 84 4.63 0.00 -21.03
N LEU A 85 3.87 1.09 -20.93
CA LEU A 85 4.43 2.44 -20.81
C LEU A 85 4.81 2.79 -19.35
N THR A 86 4.09 2.20 -18.40
CA THR A 86 4.18 2.51 -16.96
C THR A 86 3.74 1.31 -16.14
N GLY A 87 3.86 1.42 -14.83
CA GLY A 87 3.21 0.51 -13.92
C GLY A 87 3.51 0.82 -12.47
N ALA A 88 3.02 -0.01 -11.57
CA ALA A 88 3.58 -0.11 -10.23
C ALA A 88 4.13 -1.51 -9.97
N VAL A 89 5.31 -1.57 -9.36
CA VAL A 89 5.89 -2.77 -8.80
C VAL A 89 5.96 -2.59 -7.30
N ILE A 90 5.21 -3.42 -6.59
CA ILE A 90 5.04 -3.35 -5.15
C ILE A 90 5.60 -4.63 -4.54
N VAL A 91 6.45 -4.50 -3.52
CA VAL A 91 6.87 -5.63 -2.68
C VAL A 91 6.24 -5.43 -1.31
N THR A 92 5.51 -6.41 -0.79
CA THR A 92 4.72 -6.28 0.44
C THR A 92 4.99 -7.36 1.49
N GLY A 93 4.37 -7.21 2.66
CA GLY A 93 4.40 -8.17 3.75
C GLY A 93 5.80 -8.44 4.29
N GLU A 94 6.10 -9.69 4.61
CA GLU A 94 7.44 -10.10 5.03
C GLU A 94 8.48 -10.03 3.91
N THR A 95 8.02 -10.11 2.64
CA THR A 95 8.91 -9.98 1.49
C THR A 95 9.50 -8.57 1.39
N ALA A 96 8.79 -7.54 1.85
CA ALA A 96 9.30 -6.16 1.89
C ALA A 96 10.51 -5.98 2.83
N ARG A 97 10.68 -6.85 3.83
CA ARG A 97 11.81 -6.80 4.78
C ARG A 97 13.04 -7.56 4.30
N LYS A 98 12.97 -8.23 3.15
CA LYS A 98 14.07 -9.01 2.59
C LYS A 98 15.20 -8.11 2.11
N SER A 99 16.42 -8.60 2.22
CA SER A 99 17.66 -7.83 2.01
C SER A 99 17.76 -7.23 0.61
N ASN A 100 17.16 -7.88 -0.38
CA ASN A 100 17.19 -7.48 -1.79
C ASN A 100 15.86 -6.92 -2.33
N ALA A 101 14.88 -6.62 -1.47
CA ALA A 101 13.56 -6.14 -1.92
C ALA A 101 13.66 -4.90 -2.83
N HIS A 102 14.47 -3.91 -2.46
CA HIS A 102 14.70 -2.71 -3.28
C HIS A 102 15.36 -3.05 -4.63
N ALA A 103 16.41 -3.87 -4.62
CA ALA A 103 17.13 -4.27 -5.83
C ALA A 103 16.23 -5.06 -6.81
N VAL A 104 15.30 -5.86 -6.30
CA VAL A 104 14.31 -6.59 -7.11
C VAL A 104 13.38 -5.60 -7.81
N ILE A 105 12.91 -4.57 -7.11
CA ILE A 105 12.06 -3.55 -7.71
C ILE A 105 12.81 -2.79 -8.81
N GLU A 106 14.04 -2.34 -8.54
CA GLU A 106 14.88 -1.65 -9.54
C GLU A 106 15.10 -2.52 -10.79
N HIS A 107 15.34 -3.82 -10.60
CA HIS A 107 15.52 -4.76 -11.70
C HIS A 107 14.25 -4.93 -12.55
N LEU A 108 13.08 -5.00 -11.90
CA LEU A 108 11.80 -5.24 -12.57
C LEU A 108 11.21 -3.98 -13.21
N ALA A 109 11.24 -2.85 -12.50
CA ALA A 109 10.80 -1.55 -13.01
C ALA A 109 11.73 -1.01 -14.11
N GLY A 110 13.00 -1.44 -14.14
CA GLY A 110 14.03 -0.90 -15.02
C GLY A 110 14.43 0.53 -14.64
N GLU A 111 15.30 1.14 -15.43
CA GLU A 111 15.75 2.54 -15.22
C GLU A 111 14.68 3.60 -15.57
N THR A 112 13.47 3.18 -15.95
CA THR A 112 12.42 4.09 -16.40
C THR A 112 11.71 4.76 -15.22
N SER A 113 11.78 6.10 -15.16
CA SER A 113 11.10 6.92 -14.15
C SER A 113 9.57 6.82 -14.19
N THR A 114 8.98 6.16 -15.19
CA THR A 114 7.54 6.02 -15.35
C THR A 114 6.91 4.98 -14.44
N PHE A 115 7.68 4.12 -13.77
CA PHE A 115 7.14 3.14 -12.81
C PHE A 115 7.08 3.72 -11.39
N ALA A 116 5.99 3.41 -10.68
CA ALA A 116 5.91 3.55 -9.24
C ALA A 116 6.53 2.30 -8.60
N ALA A 117 7.69 2.48 -7.99
CA ALA A 117 8.47 1.44 -7.35
C ALA A 117 8.34 1.61 -5.84
N ALA A 118 7.74 0.64 -5.13
CA ALA A 118 7.53 0.76 -3.70
C ALA A 118 7.79 -0.56 -2.96
N VAL A 119 8.71 -0.51 -1.99
CA VAL A 119 8.74 -1.48 -0.90
C VAL A 119 7.74 -0.98 0.13
N ALA A 120 6.62 -1.68 0.28
CA ALA A 120 5.58 -1.32 1.22
C ALA A 120 5.76 -2.12 2.51
N GLY A 121 6.07 -1.41 3.60
CA GLY A 121 5.95 -1.98 4.94
C GLY A 121 4.50 -2.35 5.27
N ALA A 122 4.27 -2.88 6.47
CA ALA A 122 2.97 -3.42 6.84
C ALA A 122 1.86 -2.34 6.92
N ASN A 123 2.19 -1.11 7.32
CA ASN A 123 1.22 -0.02 7.34
C ASN A 123 0.92 0.42 5.90
N GLN A 124 1.94 0.60 5.07
CA GLN A 124 1.75 0.98 3.67
C GLN A 124 0.94 -0.08 2.92
N GLU A 125 1.23 -1.38 3.09
CA GLU A 125 0.43 -2.48 2.53
C GLU A 125 -1.03 -2.40 2.99
N SER A 126 -1.29 -2.07 4.26
CA SER A 126 -2.64 -1.87 4.77
C SER A 126 -3.37 -0.75 4.04
N VAL A 127 -2.70 0.39 3.80
CA VAL A 127 -3.27 1.52 3.05
C VAL A 127 -3.58 1.12 1.61
N LEU A 128 -2.63 0.44 0.95
CA LEU A 128 -2.76 -0.02 -0.43
C LEU A 128 -3.94 -0.98 -0.59
N ALA A 129 -4.02 -2.01 0.25
CA ALA A 129 -5.13 -2.95 0.23
C ALA A 129 -6.47 -2.27 0.53
N GLY A 130 -6.49 -1.32 1.47
CA GLY A 130 -7.69 -0.59 1.86
C GLY A 130 -8.24 0.37 0.81
N ARG A 131 -7.36 1.01 0.04
CA ARG A 131 -7.80 1.76 -1.14
C ARG A 131 -8.21 0.78 -2.25
N GLY A 132 -7.44 -0.30 -2.46
CA GLY A 132 -7.62 -1.34 -3.47
C GLY A 132 -8.88 -2.16 -3.40
N SER A 133 -9.39 -2.37 -2.21
CA SER A 133 -10.69 -2.98 -2.01
C SER A 133 -11.86 -2.01 -2.28
N GLY A 134 -11.57 -0.73 -2.52
CA GLY A 134 -12.56 0.33 -2.63
C GLY A 134 -13.10 0.79 -1.27
N ALA A 135 -12.55 0.35 -0.14
CA ALA A 135 -13.04 0.72 1.19
C ALA A 135 -12.92 2.24 1.44
N ALA A 136 -11.78 2.84 1.05
CA ALA A 136 -11.58 4.29 1.15
C ALA A 136 -12.60 5.07 0.31
N GLU A 137 -12.84 4.65 -0.93
CA GLU A 137 -13.83 5.31 -1.80
C GLU A 137 -15.26 5.13 -1.28
N TRP A 138 -15.60 3.93 -0.80
CA TRP A 138 -16.90 3.67 -0.19
C TRP A 138 -17.13 4.56 1.03
N SER A 139 -16.11 4.69 1.89
CA SER A 139 -16.10 5.58 3.05
C SER A 139 -16.39 7.04 2.66
N ARG A 140 -15.79 7.51 1.55
CA ARG A 140 -16.02 8.87 1.02
C ARG A 140 -17.46 9.08 0.56
N ARG A 141 -18.00 8.16 -0.25
CA ARG A 141 -19.36 8.29 -0.81
C ARG A 141 -20.46 8.19 0.24
N HIS A 142 -20.24 7.42 1.30
CA HIS A 142 -21.23 7.17 2.34
C HIS A 142 -21.01 7.99 3.61
N HIS A 143 -19.99 8.84 3.64
CA HIS A 143 -19.61 9.65 4.79
C HIS A 143 -19.49 8.84 6.10
N ALA A 144 -18.78 7.70 6.02
CA ALA A 144 -18.80 6.69 7.07
C ALA A 144 -17.41 6.17 7.42
N CYS A 145 -17.24 5.70 8.65
CA CYS A 145 -16.06 4.96 9.06
C CYS A 145 -16.11 3.52 8.51
N VAL A 146 -15.07 3.11 7.80
CA VAL A 146 -14.91 1.79 7.16
C VAL A 146 -13.57 1.21 7.56
N LEU A 147 -13.54 -0.10 7.78
CA LEU A 147 -12.31 -0.87 7.99
C LEU A 147 -12.08 -1.80 6.81
N ASN A 148 -10.88 -1.77 6.23
CA ASN A 148 -10.41 -2.85 5.37
C ASN A 148 -9.59 -3.86 6.18
N VAL A 149 -9.86 -5.15 6.01
CA VAL A 149 -9.11 -6.26 6.60
C VAL A 149 -8.61 -7.15 5.47
N ASP A 150 -7.33 -7.00 5.15
CA ASP A 150 -6.65 -7.75 4.10
C ASP A 150 -5.95 -8.97 4.67
N ILE A 151 -6.52 -10.16 4.45
CA ILE A 151 -6.02 -11.41 5.05
C ILE A 151 -5.29 -12.23 3.99
N GLY A 152 -3.97 -12.13 4.02
CA GLY A 152 -3.07 -12.84 3.12
C GLY A 152 -2.63 -14.22 3.63
N GLY A 153 -1.53 -14.72 3.08
CA GLY A 153 -0.93 -15.99 3.50
C GLY A 153 -0.22 -15.91 4.86
N GLY A 154 0.50 -14.81 5.13
CA GLY A 154 1.29 -14.65 6.35
C GLY A 154 0.75 -13.63 7.35
N THR A 155 0.04 -12.62 6.84
CA THR A 155 -0.31 -11.40 7.58
C THR A 155 -1.76 -11.00 7.34
N THR A 156 -2.31 -10.28 8.31
CA THR A 156 -3.58 -9.56 8.20
C THR A 156 -3.29 -8.09 8.38
N ASN A 157 -3.58 -7.31 7.34
CA ASN A 157 -3.31 -5.87 7.25
C ASN A 157 -4.63 -5.09 7.39
N LEU A 158 -4.66 -4.06 8.23
CA LEU A 158 -5.86 -3.34 8.62
C LEU A 158 -5.70 -1.84 8.35
N ALA A 159 -6.68 -1.23 7.68
CA ALA A 159 -6.73 0.21 7.46
C ALA A 159 -8.13 0.78 7.72
N TRP A 160 -8.19 1.79 8.58
CA TRP A 160 -9.42 2.53 8.88
C TRP A 160 -9.50 3.79 8.04
N PHE A 161 -10.66 4.00 7.42
CA PHE A 161 -10.96 5.21 6.65
C PHE A 161 -12.21 5.91 7.18
N GLU A 162 -12.20 7.24 7.18
CA GLU A 162 -13.37 8.07 7.43
C GLU A 162 -13.46 9.17 6.39
N ASN A 163 -14.62 9.27 5.72
CA ASN A 163 -14.80 10.16 4.58
C ASN A 163 -13.70 9.97 3.49
N GLY A 164 -13.18 8.75 3.36
CA GLY A 164 -12.07 8.41 2.46
C GLY A 164 -10.68 8.87 2.90
N GLN A 165 -10.54 9.48 4.08
CA GLN A 165 -9.26 9.82 4.69
C GLN A 165 -8.77 8.65 5.55
N LEU A 166 -7.47 8.36 5.50
CA LEU A 166 -6.83 7.34 6.32
C LEU A 166 -6.76 7.81 7.79
N LEU A 167 -7.25 6.99 8.72
CA LEU A 167 -7.22 7.30 10.16
C LEU A 167 -6.09 6.57 10.87
N GLU A 168 -6.05 5.26 10.72
CA GLU A 168 -5.16 4.34 11.44
C GLU A 168 -4.84 3.13 10.56
N THR A 169 -3.69 2.52 10.83
CA THR A 169 -3.27 1.24 10.24
C THR A 169 -2.82 0.30 11.33
N ALA A 170 -2.88 -1.00 11.06
CA ALA A 170 -2.28 -2.01 11.91
C ALA A 170 -2.05 -3.29 11.12
N ALA A 171 -1.16 -4.15 11.61
CA ALA A 171 -0.92 -5.44 11.00
C ALA A 171 -0.60 -6.50 12.06
N ILE A 172 -1.09 -7.71 11.82
CA ILE A 172 -0.84 -8.88 12.66
C ILE A 172 -0.35 -10.06 11.83
N ARG A 173 0.47 -10.92 12.43
CA ARG A 173 0.96 -12.19 11.87
C ARG A 173 -0.15 -13.24 11.99
N VAL A 174 -1.22 -13.06 11.22
CA VAL A 174 -2.30 -14.04 11.03
C VAL A 174 -2.56 -14.16 9.54
N GLY A 175 -2.54 -15.38 9.00
CA GLY A 175 -2.83 -15.62 7.59
C GLY A 175 -3.11 -17.08 7.29
N GLY A 176 -3.52 -17.37 6.06
CA GLY A 176 -3.95 -18.72 5.66
C GLY A 176 -2.83 -19.76 5.56
N ARG A 177 -1.57 -19.32 5.42
CA ARG A 177 -0.44 -20.16 5.02
C ARG A 177 0.57 -20.45 6.12
N HIS A 178 0.17 -20.30 7.37
CA HIS A 178 1.06 -20.67 8.48
C HIS A 178 1.31 -22.17 8.56
N LEU A 179 0.34 -22.95 8.08
CA LEU A 179 0.34 -24.40 8.04
C LEU A 179 -0.03 -24.86 6.62
N VAL A 180 0.66 -25.90 6.12
CA VAL A 180 0.34 -26.56 4.84
C VAL A 180 0.14 -28.04 5.06
N GLN A 181 -0.94 -28.59 4.52
CA GLN A 181 -1.22 -30.01 4.55
C GLN A 181 -0.30 -30.72 3.56
N GLU A 182 0.43 -31.73 4.02
CA GLU A 182 1.15 -32.61 3.10
C GLU A 182 0.19 -33.58 2.43
N LEU A 183 0.25 -33.67 1.10
CA LEU A 183 -0.57 -34.57 0.31
C LEU A 183 0.17 -35.89 0.07
N PRO A 184 -0.54 -36.98 -0.28
CA PRO A 184 0.12 -38.23 -0.63
C PRO A 184 1.08 -38.06 -1.81
N GLY A 185 2.35 -38.46 -1.62
CA GLY A 185 3.38 -38.45 -2.67
C GLY A 185 4.33 -37.23 -2.67
N THR A 186 4.23 -36.31 -1.71
CA THR A 186 5.23 -35.24 -1.58
C THR A 186 6.59 -35.81 -1.15
N PRO A 187 7.71 -35.48 -1.84
CA PRO A 187 9.05 -35.90 -1.41
C PRO A 187 9.37 -35.35 -0.02
N HIS A 188 9.69 -36.22 0.94
CA HIS A 188 10.04 -35.83 2.30
C HIS A 188 11.53 -35.49 2.40
N GLU A 189 11.89 -34.20 2.46
CA GLU A 189 13.26 -33.78 2.81
C GLU A 189 13.45 -33.48 4.31
N VAL A 190 12.36 -33.35 5.08
CA VAL A 190 12.41 -32.98 6.50
C VAL A 190 12.09 -34.20 7.38
N ASN A 191 13.11 -34.77 8.00
CA ASN A 191 12.95 -35.81 9.02
C ASN A 191 12.26 -35.25 10.27
N ASP A 192 11.03 -35.70 10.60
CA ASP A 192 10.47 -35.48 11.95
C ASP A 192 11.22 -36.38 12.95
N PRO A 193 11.86 -35.84 13.99
CA PRO A 193 12.52 -36.63 15.04
C PRO A 193 11.59 -37.59 15.81
N ARG A 194 10.27 -37.51 15.63
CA ARG A 194 9.24 -38.39 16.22
C ARG A 194 8.67 -39.42 15.24
N GLY A 195 9.10 -39.42 13.97
CA GLY A 195 8.62 -40.39 12.98
C GLY A 195 7.15 -40.24 12.58
N LEU A 196 6.61 -39.01 12.62
CA LEU A 196 5.28 -38.73 12.05
C LEU A 196 5.34 -38.95 10.53
N THR A 197 4.94 -40.14 10.09
CA THR A 197 4.68 -40.44 8.68
C THR A 197 3.21 -40.13 8.36
N PRO A 198 2.89 -39.78 7.11
CA PRO A 198 1.51 -39.73 6.65
C PRO A 198 0.77 -41.02 7.02
N SER A 199 -0.27 -40.92 7.84
CA SER A 199 -1.17 -42.04 8.10
C SER A 199 -2.34 -42.01 7.12
N ALA A 200 -2.93 -43.17 6.83
CA ALA A 200 -4.05 -43.28 5.88
C ALA A 200 -5.29 -42.46 6.28
N ASP A 201 -5.41 -42.10 7.57
CA ASP A 201 -6.61 -41.47 8.11
C ASP A 201 -6.48 -39.94 8.24
N HIS A 202 -5.27 -39.41 8.48
CA HIS A 202 -5.03 -37.96 8.58
C HIS A 202 -3.58 -37.60 8.21
N TYR A 203 -3.44 -36.63 7.30
CA TYR A 203 -2.15 -36.09 6.90
C TYR A 203 -1.71 -34.94 7.82
N PRO A 204 -0.45 -34.91 8.28
CA PRO A 204 0.05 -33.85 9.13
C PRO A 204 0.20 -32.53 8.36
N PHE A 205 0.17 -31.43 9.10
CA PHE A 205 0.46 -30.09 8.57
C PHE A 205 1.90 -29.71 8.88
N ARG A 206 2.61 -29.21 7.88
CA ARG A 206 3.93 -28.61 8.03
C ARG A 206 3.81 -27.15 8.42
N ILE A 207 4.62 -26.72 9.38
CA ILE A 207 4.72 -25.33 9.80
C ILE A 207 5.61 -24.55 8.83
N LEU A 208 5.14 -23.40 8.36
CA LEU A 208 5.87 -22.56 7.40
C LEU A 208 6.31 -21.20 7.94
N THR A 209 5.77 -20.76 9.07
CA THR A 209 6.05 -19.42 9.61
C THR A 209 6.68 -19.47 10.98
N THR A 210 7.53 -18.49 11.28
CA THR A 210 8.18 -18.34 12.58
C THR A 210 7.15 -18.22 13.72
N THR A 211 6.02 -17.54 13.50
CA THR A 211 4.96 -17.38 14.51
C THR A 211 4.34 -18.72 14.90
N ALA A 212 3.96 -19.55 13.92
CA ALA A 212 3.47 -20.90 14.19
C ALA A 212 4.57 -21.80 14.77
N GLY A 213 5.82 -21.65 14.31
CA GLY A 213 6.98 -22.37 14.84
C GLY A 213 7.24 -22.10 16.31
N GLN A 214 7.15 -20.84 16.74
CA GLN A 214 7.28 -20.44 18.14
C GLN A 214 6.13 -20.99 18.99
N PHE A 215 4.90 -20.96 18.48
CA PHE A 215 3.74 -21.47 19.21
C PHE A 215 3.81 -22.98 19.45
N PHE A 216 4.22 -23.75 18.44
CA PHE A 216 4.20 -25.21 18.50
C PHE A 216 5.54 -25.83 18.92
N SER A 217 6.66 -25.12 18.76
CA SER A 217 8.03 -25.62 19.02
C SER A 217 8.38 -26.92 18.28
N LYS A 218 7.86 -27.09 17.06
CA LYS A 218 8.04 -28.28 16.20
C LYS A 218 7.85 -27.93 14.73
N ALA A 219 8.19 -28.87 13.84
CA ALA A 219 8.05 -28.70 12.38
C ALA A 219 6.68 -29.16 11.83
N TRP A 220 5.96 -30.00 12.58
CA TRP A 220 4.75 -30.70 12.12
C TRP A 220 3.66 -30.69 13.19
N VAL A 221 2.39 -30.54 12.77
CA VAL A 221 1.22 -30.52 13.67
C VAL A 221 0.11 -31.44 13.17
N THR A 222 -0.69 -31.99 14.08
CA THR A 222 -1.87 -32.81 13.72
C THR A 222 -3.04 -31.92 13.27
N PRO A 223 -4.09 -32.47 12.62
CA PRO A 223 -5.27 -31.71 12.27
C PRO A 223 -5.96 -31.02 13.46
N GLU A 224 -6.01 -31.66 14.63
CA GLU A 224 -6.59 -31.07 15.84
C GLU A 224 -5.76 -29.86 16.31
N GLU A 225 -4.44 -29.93 16.17
CA GLU A 225 -3.55 -28.83 16.50
C GLU A 225 -3.66 -27.69 15.49
N ALA A 226 -3.83 -28.02 14.20
CA ALA A 226 -4.14 -27.02 13.17
C ALA A 226 -5.47 -26.33 13.46
N GLN A 227 -6.51 -27.04 13.91
CA GLN A 227 -7.77 -26.42 14.35
C GLN A 227 -7.56 -25.48 15.55
N ARG A 228 -6.73 -25.87 16.53
CA ARG A 228 -6.38 -25.00 17.66
C ARG A 228 -5.64 -23.74 17.20
N TRP A 229 -4.72 -23.87 16.24
CA TRP A 229 -4.05 -22.72 15.62
C TRP A 229 -5.04 -21.74 15.00
N ILE A 230 -5.98 -22.27 14.20
CA ILE A 230 -6.99 -21.46 13.52
C ILE A 230 -7.92 -20.76 14.51
N ALA A 231 -8.26 -21.38 15.64
CA ALA A 231 -9.03 -20.73 16.70
C ALA A 231 -8.27 -19.54 17.33
N GLU A 232 -6.96 -19.67 17.53
CA GLU A 232 -6.10 -18.60 18.04
C GLU A 232 -5.98 -17.45 17.03
N CYS A 233 -5.74 -17.77 15.76
CA CYS A 233 -5.73 -16.81 14.66
C CYS A 233 -7.06 -16.04 14.55
N THR A 234 -8.19 -16.74 14.62
CA THR A 234 -9.54 -16.14 14.60
C THR A 234 -9.74 -15.18 15.77
N THR A 235 -9.27 -15.57 16.96
CA THR A 235 -9.32 -14.74 18.17
C THR A 235 -8.49 -13.46 18.01
N CYS A 236 -7.28 -13.57 17.47
CA CYS A 236 -6.41 -12.43 17.20
C CYS A 236 -7.01 -11.48 16.15
N CYS A 237 -7.54 -12.02 15.04
CA CYS A 237 -8.27 -11.22 14.05
C CYS A 237 -9.43 -10.45 14.70
N ARG A 238 -10.25 -11.13 15.51
CA ARG A 238 -11.37 -10.47 16.21
C ARG A 238 -10.91 -9.31 17.09
N TYR A 239 -9.84 -9.48 17.88
CA TYR A 239 -9.30 -8.38 18.69
C TYR A 239 -8.78 -7.23 17.83
N ALA A 240 -8.13 -7.51 16.70
CA ALA A 240 -7.67 -6.48 15.77
C ALA A 240 -8.85 -5.69 15.17
N LEU A 241 -9.93 -6.36 14.76
CA LEU A 241 -11.15 -5.72 14.26
C LEU A 241 -11.84 -4.84 15.32
N GLU A 242 -11.79 -5.26 16.58
CA GLU A 242 -12.30 -4.49 17.73
C GLU A 242 -11.35 -3.35 18.16
N GLY A 243 -10.17 -3.21 17.54
CA GLY A 243 -9.15 -2.24 17.93
C GLY A 243 -8.44 -2.56 19.25
N ARG A 244 -8.59 -3.78 19.79
CA ARG A 244 -8.05 -4.21 21.09
C ARG A 244 -6.72 -4.96 20.96
N PHE A 245 -5.71 -4.26 20.45
CA PHE A 245 -4.37 -4.81 20.22
C PHE A 245 -3.64 -5.19 21.51
N ASP A 246 -4.04 -4.66 22.66
CA ASP A 246 -3.56 -5.03 23.99
C ASP A 246 -3.87 -6.49 24.36
N LEU A 247 -4.90 -7.08 23.75
CA LEU A 247 -5.28 -8.48 23.95
C LEU A 247 -4.66 -9.44 22.94
N ILE A 248 -3.91 -8.93 21.96
CA ILE A 248 -3.23 -9.74 20.95
C ILE A 248 -1.85 -10.10 21.50
N PRO A 249 -1.47 -11.39 21.59
CA PRO A 249 -0.15 -11.77 22.06
C PRO A 249 0.95 -11.14 21.20
N GLU A 250 2.03 -10.66 21.84
CA GLU A 250 3.10 -9.93 21.16
C GLU A 250 3.69 -10.64 19.92
N PRO A 251 3.87 -11.98 19.88
CA PRO A 251 4.33 -12.67 18.68
C PRO A 251 3.41 -12.55 17.46
N PHE A 252 2.15 -12.15 17.64
CA PHE A 252 1.21 -11.90 16.55
C PHE A 252 1.19 -10.44 16.12
N VAL A 253 1.74 -9.49 16.87
CA VAL A 253 1.65 -8.07 16.53
C VAL A 253 2.80 -7.68 15.61
N ILE A 254 2.48 -7.01 14.49
CA ILE A 254 3.48 -6.40 13.60
C ILE A 254 3.49 -4.89 13.83
N THR A 255 2.32 -4.26 13.71
CA THR A 255 2.12 -2.84 14.02
C THR A 255 0.83 -2.65 14.80
N ARG A 256 0.75 -1.55 15.56
CA ARG A 256 -0.42 -1.16 16.34
C ARG A 256 -0.95 0.17 15.82
N PRO A 257 -2.27 0.43 15.89
CA PRO A 257 -2.81 1.77 15.71
C PRO A 257 -2.13 2.77 16.65
N GLN A 258 -1.89 3.99 16.19
CA GLN A 258 -1.31 5.05 17.02
C GLN A 258 -2.33 5.61 18.02
N ALA A 259 -3.61 5.59 17.64
CA ALA A 259 -4.73 5.92 18.51
C ALA A 259 -5.81 4.84 18.43
N ALA A 260 -6.69 4.79 19.43
CA ALA A 260 -7.83 3.88 19.41
C ALA A 260 -8.72 4.19 18.19
N PRO A 261 -8.86 3.26 17.22
CA PRO A 261 -9.63 3.55 16.03
C PRO A 261 -11.13 3.56 16.35
N PRO A 262 -11.93 4.38 15.65
CA PRO A 262 -13.39 4.34 15.78
C PRO A 262 -13.94 2.98 15.32
N ARG A 263 -15.09 2.59 15.88
CA ARG A 263 -15.77 1.36 15.46
C ARG A 263 -16.26 1.53 14.01
N PRO A 264 -15.86 0.65 13.07
CA PRO A 264 -16.28 0.77 11.69
C PRO A 264 -17.76 0.39 11.53
N SER A 265 -18.45 1.10 10.64
CA SER A 265 -19.82 0.78 10.24
C SER A 265 -19.90 -0.40 9.27
N VAL A 266 -18.85 -0.57 8.45
CA VAL A 266 -18.69 -1.61 7.45
C VAL A 266 -17.26 -2.14 7.50
N VAL A 267 -17.12 -3.45 7.31
CA VAL A 267 -15.81 -4.12 7.21
C VAL A 267 -15.66 -4.76 5.83
N PHE A 268 -14.66 -4.31 5.09
CA PHE A 268 -14.25 -4.92 3.84
C PHE A 268 -13.26 -6.04 4.14
N PHE A 269 -13.47 -7.22 3.55
CA PHE A 269 -12.51 -8.32 3.60
C PHE A 269 -11.84 -8.48 2.23
N SER A 270 -10.52 -8.32 2.20
CA SER A 270 -9.68 -8.52 1.01
C SER A 270 -8.62 -9.61 1.26
N GLY A 271 -7.79 -9.86 0.25
CA GLY A 271 -6.70 -10.82 0.33
C GLY A 271 -7.15 -12.24 -0.02
N GLY A 272 -6.22 -13.19 0.05
CA GLY A 272 -6.49 -14.58 -0.34
C GLY A 272 -7.57 -15.23 0.53
N VAL A 273 -7.57 -14.99 1.84
CA VAL A 273 -8.62 -15.52 2.72
C VAL A 273 -9.93 -14.75 2.55
N GLY A 274 -9.89 -13.44 2.25
CA GLY A 274 -11.07 -12.66 1.88
C GLY A 274 -11.77 -13.20 0.61
N GLU A 275 -11.00 -13.66 -0.38
CA GLU A 275 -11.52 -14.35 -1.58
C GLU A 275 -12.22 -15.66 -1.21
N LEU A 276 -11.61 -16.46 -0.34
CA LEU A 276 -12.20 -17.72 0.15
C LEU A 276 -13.51 -17.46 0.91
N MET A 277 -13.54 -16.45 1.78
CA MET A 277 -14.75 -16.04 2.51
C MET A 277 -15.87 -15.61 1.54
N SER A 278 -15.54 -14.76 0.57
CA SER A 278 -16.46 -14.28 -0.47
C SER A 278 -17.06 -15.45 -1.28
N ARG A 279 -16.24 -16.42 -1.68
CA ARG A 279 -16.69 -17.60 -2.42
C ARG A 279 -17.58 -18.50 -1.57
N ARG A 280 -17.21 -18.74 -0.30
CA ARG A 280 -18.00 -19.52 0.65
C ARG A 280 -19.40 -18.94 0.84
N GLU A 281 -19.51 -17.66 1.21
CA GLU A 281 -20.82 -17.03 1.43
C GLU A 281 -21.67 -16.97 0.14
N ARG A 282 -21.03 -16.85 -1.04
CA ARG A 282 -21.72 -16.81 -2.34
C ARG A 282 -21.95 -18.19 -2.98
N GLY A 283 -21.55 -19.29 -2.32
CA GLY A 283 -21.68 -20.65 -2.86
C GLY A 283 -20.91 -20.90 -4.16
N ARG A 284 -19.79 -20.20 -4.39
CA ARG A 284 -18.96 -20.35 -5.59
C ARG A 284 -17.92 -21.48 -5.42
N PRO A 285 -17.46 -22.12 -6.50
CA PRO A 285 -16.40 -23.12 -6.44
C PRO A 285 -15.11 -22.56 -5.82
N ILE A 286 -14.47 -23.37 -4.99
CA ILE A 286 -13.20 -23.07 -4.33
C ILE A 286 -12.17 -24.09 -4.84
N GLU A 287 -11.12 -23.59 -5.46
CA GLU A 287 -9.97 -24.39 -5.87
C GLU A 287 -8.90 -24.27 -4.78
N ASP A 288 -8.62 -25.36 -4.07
CA ASP A 288 -7.54 -25.39 -3.07
C ASP A 288 -6.19 -25.66 -3.77
N ILE A 289 -5.67 -24.62 -4.41
CA ILE A 289 -4.40 -24.67 -5.17
C ILE A 289 -3.16 -24.66 -4.27
N PHE A 290 -3.29 -24.36 -2.97
CA PHE A 290 -2.16 -24.16 -2.07
C PHE A 290 -2.02 -25.19 -0.95
N ALA A 291 -3.06 -26.01 -0.73
CA ALA A 291 -3.16 -27.01 0.33
C ALA A 291 -2.82 -26.41 1.70
N ASP A 292 -3.19 -25.15 1.92
CA ASP A 292 -2.91 -24.43 3.15
C ASP A 292 -4.16 -24.23 4.00
N THR A 293 -3.96 -23.76 5.22
CA THR A 293 -5.05 -23.55 6.17
C THR A 293 -5.92 -22.33 5.88
N GLY A 294 -5.80 -21.68 4.72
CA GLY A 294 -6.57 -20.49 4.35
C GLY A 294 -8.08 -20.75 4.35
N LEU A 295 -8.52 -21.91 3.87
CA LEU A 295 -9.95 -22.27 3.88
C LEU A 295 -10.46 -22.52 5.30
N MET A 296 -9.64 -23.15 6.16
CA MET A 296 -9.97 -23.34 7.58
C MET A 296 -10.12 -21.99 8.29
N LEU A 297 -9.24 -21.03 8.02
CA LEU A 297 -9.33 -19.68 8.58
C LEU A 297 -10.57 -18.94 8.07
N ALA A 298 -10.87 -19.02 6.76
CA ALA A 298 -12.07 -18.40 6.18
C ALA A 298 -13.36 -18.95 6.83
N ASP A 299 -13.48 -20.27 6.96
CA ASP A 299 -14.64 -20.93 7.57
C ASP A 299 -14.78 -20.54 9.06
N ALA A 300 -13.67 -20.48 9.80
CA ALA A 300 -13.67 -20.07 11.21
C ALA A 300 -14.10 -18.60 11.39
N LEU A 301 -13.62 -17.69 10.55
CA LEU A 301 -13.98 -16.27 10.59
C LEU A 301 -15.46 -16.06 10.23
N LEU A 302 -15.99 -16.79 9.24
CA LEU A 302 -17.40 -16.73 8.87
C LEU A 302 -18.33 -17.30 9.95
N ALA A 303 -17.87 -18.32 10.68
CA ALA A 303 -18.64 -18.96 11.74
C ALA A 303 -18.60 -18.19 13.07
N ASP A 304 -17.66 -17.25 13.27
CA ASP A 304 -17.53 -16.49 14.52
C ASP A 304 -18.74 -15.54 14.73
N PRO A 305 -19.61 -15.78 15.74
CA PRO A 305 -20.80 -14.96 15.96
C PRO A 305 -20.49 -13.50 16.31
N ARG A 306 -19.30 -13.23 16.89
CA ARG A 306 -18.88 -11.86 17.25
C ARG A 306 -18.49 -11.07 16.01
N LEU A 307 -17.98 -11.73 14.98
CA LEU A 307 -17.76 -11.13 13.65
C LEU A 307 -19.07 -10.97 12.86
N GLY A 308 -20.11 -11.74 13.21
CA GLY A 308 -21.48 -11.60 12.72
C GLY A 308 -22.12 -10.21 12.96
N GLY A 309 -21.60 -9.44 13.93
CA GLY A 309 -22.10 -8.10 14.26
C GLY A 309 -21.62 -6.98 13.33
N TYR A 310 -20.73 -7.26 12.38
CA TYR A 310 -20.25 -6.29 11.39
C TYR A 310 -20.93 -6.49 10.03
N HIS A 311 -21.28 -5.38 9.37
CA HIS A 311 -21.71 -5.45 7.98
C HIS A 311 -20.51 -5.74 7.08
N ARG A 312 -20.40 -6.97 6.59
CA ARG A 312 -19.30 -7.42 5.73
C ARG A 312 -19.52 -7.00 4.29
N GLN A 313 -18.44 -6.58 3.63
CA GLN A 313 -18.40 -6.37 2.19
C GLN A 313 -17.14 -7.02 1.61
N TYR A 314 -17.23 -7.37 0.33
CA TYR A 314 -16.10 -7.92 -0.43
C TYR A 314 -15.91 -7.08 -1.69
N PRO A 315 -14.67 -6.70 -2.01
CA PRO A 315 -14.39 -6.11 -3.31
C PRO A 315 -14.70 -7.09 -4.46
N PRO A 316 -14.72 -6.64 -5.72
CA PRO A 316 -14.88 -7.50 -6.89
C PRO A 316 -13.78 -8.56 -7.00
N GLU A 317 -12.54 -8.21 -6.65
CA GLU A 317 -11.36 -9.08 -6.69
C GLU A 317 -10.56 -9.01 -5.37
N PRO A 318 -11.05 -9.64 -4.27
CA PRO A 318 -10.42 -9.64 -2.95
C PRO A 318 -8.94 -9.95 -2.95
N ILE A 319 -8.53 -11.04 -3.61
CA ILE A 319 -7.12 -11.47 -3.62
C ILE A 319 -6.18 -10.51 -4.35
N ARG A 320 -6.70 -9.66 -5.25
CA ARG A 320 -5.90 -8.70 -6.02
C ARG A 320 -6.10 -7.26 -5.55
N ALA A 321 -6.72 -7.02 -4.39
CA ALA A 321 -6.98 -5.66 -3.91
C ALA A 321 -5.70 -4.80 -3.90
N THR A 322 -4.59 -5.33 -3.40
CA THR A 322 -3.29 -4.66 -3.36
C THR A 322 -2.74 -4.30 -4.74
N VAL A 323 -2.98 -5.15 -5.77
CA VAL A 323 -2.48 -4.95 -7.16
C VAL A 323 -3.40 -4.15 -8.04
N ILE A 324 -4.71 -4.31 -7.90
CA ILE A 324 -5.69 -3.57 -8.70
C ILE A 324 -5.56 -2.07 -8.44
N GLY A 325 -4.99 -1.72 -7.28
CA GLY A 325 -4.51 -0.41 -6.93
C GLY A 325 -3.35 0.19 -7.69
N ALA A 326 -2.55 -0.62 -8.37
CA ALA A 326 -1.34 -0.15 -8.98
C ALA A 326 -1.63 0.56 -10.31
N GLY A 327 -1.20 1.82 -10.41
CA GLY A 327 -0.77 2.41 -11.69
C GLY A 327 -1.67 3.50 -12.27
N GLN A 328 -1.27 4.76 -12.04
CA GLN A 328 -1.50 5.93 -12.88
C GLN A 328 -0.29 6.87 -12.77
N PHE A 329 0.03 7.52 -13.87
CA PHE A 329 0.84 8.73 -13.87
C PHE A 329 0.03 9.87 -14.49
N ALA A 330 0.14 11.06 -13.91
CA ALA A 330 -0.22 12.32 -14.54
C ALA A 330 1.03 13.20 -14.51
N MET A 331 1.61 13.44 -15.69
CA MET A 331 2.66 14.44 -15.81
C MET A 331 2.03 15.82 -15.72
N ARG A 332 2.45 16.58 -14.72
CA ARG A 332 2.07 17.98 -14.49
C ARG A 332 3.30 18.85 -14.67
N LEU A 333 3.07 20.08 -15.08
CA LEU A 333 4.09 21.12 -15.03
C LEU A 333 3.77 21.96 -13.80
N SER A 334 4.79 22.32 -13.01
CA SER A 334 4.62 23.29 -11.94
C SER A 334 4.21 24.65 -12.49
N GLY A 335 3.72 25.52 -11.61
CA GLY A 335 3.64 26.94 -11.90
C GLY A 335 5.02 27.58 -12.15
N GLU A 336 5.01 28.85 -12.58
CA GLU A 336 6.22 29.67 -12.72
C GLU A 336 6.69 30.28 -11.38
N THR A 337 5.88 30.17 -10.32
CA THR A 337 6.02 30.86 -9.04
C THR A 337 6.60 29.98 -7.93
N VAL A 338 7.29 28.90 -8.30
CA VAL A 338 7.87 27.93 -7.36
C VAL A 338 9.07 28.49 -6.58
N TRP A 339 9.31 27.91 -5.41
CA TRP A 339 10.57 28.09 -4.66
C TRP A 339 11.34 26.77 -4.69
N VAL A 340 12.48 26.71 -5.36
CA VAL A 340 13.14 25.43 -5.67
C VAL A 340 14.64 25.55 -5.39
N ASP A 341 15.18 24.62 -4.61
CA ASP A 341 16.62 24.39 -4.51
C ASP A 341 17.06 23.46 -5.66
N TYR A 342 17.49 24.05 -6.78
CA TYR A 342 17.85 23.29 -7.99
C TYR A 342 19.05 22.36 -7.82
N GLN A 343 19.89 22.56 -6.79
CA GLN A 343 21.04 21.68 -6.54
C GLN A 343 20.62 20.31 -5.99
N ARG A 344 19.39 20.20 -5.50
CA ARG A 344 18.83 18.97 -4.94
C ARG A 344 17.99 18.16 -5.93
N LEU A 345 17.79 18.68 -7.14
CA LEU A 345 17.03 18.01 -8.20
C LEU A 345 17.91 17.10 -9.07
N PRO A 346 17.35 16.02 -9.65
CA PRO A 346 15.96 15.57 -9.56
C PRO A 346 15.66 14.80 -8.26
N LEU A 347 14.39 14.78 -7.85
CA LEU A 347 13.87 14.00 -6.73
C LEU A 347 12.83 12.98 -7.22
N PRO A 348 13.23 11.73 -7.50
CA PRO A 348 12.30 10.68 -7.91
C PRO A 348 11.60 10.02 -6.71
N ASN A 349 10.38 9.51 -6.94
CA ASN A 349 9.60 8.66 -6.05
C ASN A 349 9.39 9.24 -4.63
N LEU A 350 9.19 10.55 -4.51
CA LEU A 350 8.85 11.19 -3.24
C LEU A 350 7.46 10.74 -2.78
N SER A 351 7.37 10.07 -1.63
CA SER A 351 6.07 9.76 -1.02
C SER A 351 5.32 11.04 -0.67
N VAL A 352 4.03 11.10 -1.00
CA VAL A 352 3.17 12.26 -0.74
C VAL A 352 2.36 12.07 0.53
N LEU A 353 2.63 12.89 1.55
CA LEU A 353 1.91 12.90 2.81
C LEU A 353 0.86 14.02 2.81
N ARG A 354 -0.32 13.71 3.36
CA ARG A 354 -1.45 14.65 3.54
C ARG A 354 -1.82 14.78 5.03
N PRO A 355 -0.93 15.34 5.87
CA PRO A 355 -1.18 15.45 7.31
C PRO A 355 -2.23 16.49 7.68
N PHE A 356 -2.69 17.31 6.73
CA PHE A 356 -3.56 18.46 6.94
C PHE A 356 -4.77 18.38 6.01
N ALA A 357 -5.97 18.44 6.58
CA ALA A 357 -7.22 18.41 5.80
C ALA A 357 -7.70 19.82 5.44
N THR A 358 -7.44 20.79 6.31
CA THR A 358 -7.94 22.16 6.20
C THR A 358 -6.89 23.19 6.63
N VAL A 359 -7.12 24.47 6.28
CA VAL A 359 -6.24 25.58 6.71
C VAL A 359 -6.16 25.70 8.24
N ALA A 360 -7.20 25.28 8.97
CA ALA A 360 -7.19 25.28 10.44
C ALA A 360 -6.13 24.33 11.02
N ASP A 361 -5.74 23.29 10.29
CA ASP A 361 -4.68 22.36 10.72
C ASP A 361 -3.28 23.00 10.62
N LEU A 362 -3.14 24.13 9.91
CA LEU A 362 -1.89 24.85 9.66
C LEU A 362 -1.61 25.99 10.65
N GLU A 363 -2.37 26.07 11.75
CA GLU A 363 -2.25 27.19 12.70
C GLU A 363 -1.08 27.05 13.68
N HIS A 364 -0.80 25.83 14.16
CA HIS A 364 0.12 25.60 15.26
C HIS A 364 1.23 24.60 14.88
N SER A 365 2.49 25.03 14.96
CA SER A 365 3.64 24.20 14.54
C SER A 365 3.76 22.87 15.30
N ALA A 366 3.37 22.82 16.58
CA ALA A 366 3.43 21.61 17.39
C ALA A 366 2.42 20.54 16.94
N THR A 367 1.18 20.94 16.65
CA THR A 367 0.16 20.01 16.13
C THR A 367 0.52 19.58 14.72
N MET A 368 1.08 20.50 13.91
CA MET A 368 1.55 20.18 12.57
C MET A 368 2.70 19.16 12.59
N ALA A 369 3.68 19.33 13.48
CA ALA A 369 4.79 18.40 13.64
C ALA A 369 4.29 17.01 14.07
N ALA A 370 3.33 16.94 15.00
CA ALA A 370 2.73 15.69 15.42
C ALA A 370 1.99 14.98 14.26
N ALA A 371 1.23 15.73 13.45
CA ALA A 371 0.55 15.19 12.29
C ALA A 371 1.53 14.67 11.22
N ILE A 372 2.63 15.40 10.96
CA ILE A 372 3.69 14.94 10.05
C ILE A 372 4.32 13.64 10.58
N LYS A 373 4.70 13.58 11.86
CA LYS A 373 5.28 12.37 12.47
C LYS A 373 4.31 11.19 12.38
N LYS A 374 3.02 11.42 12.65
CA LYS A 374 1.96 10.40 12.53
C LYS A 374 1.92 9.85 11.10
N HIS A 375 1.84 10.71 10.09
CA HIS A 375 1.79 10.29 8.70
C HIS A 375 3.05 9.56 8.25
N ARG A 376 4.24 9.99 8.68
CA ARG A 376 5.49 9.28 8.38
C ARG A 376 5.45 7.83 8.84
N LEU A 377 4.91 7.58 10.04
CA LEU A 377 4.75 6.23 10.57
C LEU A 377 3.67 5.42 9.83
N LEU A 378 2.54 6.03 9.45
CA LEU A 378 1.49 5.34 8.68
C LEU A 378 1.95 4.91 7.27
N HIS A 379 2.99 5.55 6.74
CA HIS A 379 3.56 5.26 5.44
C HIS A 379 4.88 4.48 5.50
N ASP A 380 5.27 3.98 6.69
CA ASP A 380 6.50 3.22 6.92
C ASP A 380 7.78 3.91 6.39
N LEU A 381 7.86 5.22 6.56
CA LEU A 381 8.97 6.02 6.02
C LEU A 381 10.19 6.01 6.95
N ASP A 382 11.36 5.74 6.38
CA ASP A 382 12.63 5.71 7.10
C ASP A 382 13.04 7.09 7.64
N GLU A 383 13.92 7.10 8.65
CA GLU A 383 14.62 8.31 9.07
C GLU A 383 15.52 8.83 7.95
N GLY A 384 15.43 10.12 7.64
CA GLY A 384 16.22 10.72 6.57
C GLY A 384 15.62 10.58 5.16
N GLN A 385 14.48 9.88 4.98
CA GLN A 385 13.80 9.83 3.69
C GLN A 385 13.08 11.16 3.39
N THR A 386 13.39 11.76 2.24
CA THR A 386 12.71 12.97 1.75
C THR A 386 11.29 12.64 1.28
N VAL A 387 10.33 13.51 1.63
CA VAL A 387 8.91 13.35 1.32
C VAL A 387 8.29 14.66 0.89
N ALA A 388 7.20 14.58 0.11
CA ALA A 388 6.39 15.73 -0.24
C ALA A 388 5.21 15.87 0.73
N ILE A 389 5.05 17.06 1.33
CA ILE A 389 3.90 17.40 2.17
C ILE A 389 2.90 18.19 1.33
N ALA A 390 1.75 17.58 1.04
CA ALA A 390 0.65 18.23 0.34
C ALA A 390 -0.15 19.12 1.30
N LEU A 391 -0.29 20.39 0.95
CA LEU A 391 -1.02 21.38 1.71
C LEU A 391 -2.48 21.51 1.22
N PRO A 392 -3.44 21.78 2.12
CA PRO A 392 -4.80 22.10 1.74
C PRO A 392 -4.85 23.40 0.94
N SER A 393 -5.94 23.60 0.20
CA SER A 393 -6.12 24.83 -0.58
C SER A 393 -6.11 26.08 0.32
N LEU A 394 -5.28 27.04 -0.05
CA LEU A 394 -5.10 28.34 0.61
C LEU A 394 -5.90 29.46 -0.07
N ARG A 395 -6.79 29.19 -1.04
CA ARG A 395 -7.56 30.25 -1.77
C ARG A 395 -8.31 31.24 -0.89
N ARG A 396 -8.67 30.83 0.33
CA ARG A 396 -9.38 31.67 1.30
C ARG A 396 -8.45 32.34 2.31
N ALA A 397 -7.15 32.05 2.27
CA ALA A 397 -6.16 32.64 3.16
C ALA A 397 -5.79 34.05 2.69
N LEU A 398 -5.69 34.98 3.63
CA LEU A 398 -5.17 36.32 3.38
C LEU A 398 -3.63 36.30 3.40
N TYR A 399 -3.02 37.40 2.96
CA TYR A 399 -1.56 37.54 2.94
C TYR A 399 -0.90 37.21 4.29
N ASP A 400 -1.42 37.79 5.38
CA ASP A 400 -0.88 37.57 6.74
C ASP A 400 -1.05 36.12 7.21
N ASP A 401 -2.06 35.41 6.69
CA ASP A 401 -2.26 33.99 6.99
C ASP A 401 -1.18 33.15 6.31
N VAL A 402 -0.90 33.38 5.02
CA VAL A 402 0.13 32.64 4.28
C VAL A 402 1.52 32.86 4.90
N VAL A 403 1.83 34.08 5.34
CA VAL A 403 3.09 34.37 6.05
C VAL A 403 3.15 33.57 7.35
N ARG A 404 2.10 33.61 8.18
CA ARG A 404 2.04 32.87 9.46
C ARG A 404 2.16 31.35 9.24
N ILE A 405 1.51 30.82 8.21
CA ILE A 405 1.60 29.40 7.82
C ILE A 405 3.03 29.03 7.44
N GLY A 406 3.72 29.86 6.66
CA GLY A 406 5.12 29.60 6.29
C GLY A 406 6.06 29.52 7.50
N VAL A 407 5.87 30.40 8.50
CA VAL A 407 6.60 30.33 9.79
C VAL A 407 6.29 29.03 10.52
N ALA A 408 5.01 28.68 10.63
CA ALA A 408 4.56 27.47 11.33
C ALA A 408 5.09 26.20 10.64
N LEU A 409 5.10 26.15 9.30
CA LEU A 409 5.65 25.04 8.52
C LEU A 409 7.15 24.85 8.76
N ALA A 410 7.95 25.92 8.78
CA ALA A 410 9.39 25.83 9.05
C ALA A 410 9.67 25.23 10.43
N HIS A 411 8.97 25.71 11.47
CA HIS A 411 9.10 25.16 12.81
C HIS A 411 8.58 23.72 12.91
N ALA A 412 7.45 23.43 12.27
CA ALA A 412 6.87 22.09 12.25
C ALA A 412 7.81 21.09 11.56
N ALA A 413 8.41 21.46 10.43
CA ALA A 413 9.31 20.59 9.68
C ALA A 413 10.55 20.22 10.50
N ARG A 414 11.13 21.20 11.19
CA ARG A 414 12.26 20.96 12.10
C ARG A 414 11.86 20.09 13.30
N ALA A 415 10.74 20.41 13.95
CA ALA A 415 10.25 19.62 15.09
C ALA A 415 9.82 18.20 14.69
N ALA A 416 9.39 18.02 13.44
CA ALA A 416 9.07 16.74 12.83
C ALA A 416 10.32 15.95 12.39
N GLU A 417 11.50 16.57 12.43
CA GLU A 417 12.77 16.01 11.93
C GLU A 417 12.64 15.56 10.47
N LEU A 418 11.99 16.41 9.66
CA LEU A 418 11.89 16.18 8.22
C LEU A 418 13.26 16.24 7.56
N ALA A 419 13.55 15.24 6.73
CA ALA A 419 14.77 15.19 5.95
C ALA A 419 14.81 16.34 4.93
N GLU A 420 15.97 16.97 4.79
CA GLU A 420 16.19 18.01 3.79
C GLU A 420 16.49 17.39 2.40
N PRO A 421 15.98 17.97 1.29
CA PRO A 421 15.18 19.20 1.28
C PRO A 421 13.74 18.97 1.76
N TRP A 422 13.17 19.91 2.53
CA TRP A 422 11.73 19.87 2.83
C TRP A 422 10.92 20.17 1.57
N VAL A 423 10.01 19.30 1.17
CA VAL A 423 9.21 19.52 -0.05
C VAL A 423 7.75 19.78 0.32
N PHE A 424 7.24 20.96 -0.01
CA PHE A 424 5.83 21.33 0.14
C PHE A 424 5.17 21.46 -1.23
N VAL A 425 3.97 20.90 -1.39
CA VAL A 425 3.21 21.00 -2.64
C VAL A 425 1.80 21.53 -2.38
N LEU A 426 1.28 22.34 -3.30
CA LEU A 426 -0.04 22.94 -3.21
C LEU A 426 -0.63 23.25 -4.58
N SER A 427 -1.96 23.26 -4.68
CA SER A 427 -2.68 23.53 -5.93
C SER A 427 -2.87 25.03 -6.21
N ASP A 428 -2.64 25.90 -5.23
CA ASP A 428 -2.83 27.34 -5.34
C ASP A 428 -1.50 28.07 -5.56
N ASN A 429 -1.53 29.17 -6.32
CA ASN A 429 -0.35 29.97 -6.66
C ASN A 429 0.15 30.81 -5.45
N TYR A 430 0.87 30.18 -4.53
CA TYR A 430 1.50 30.83 -3.38
C TYR A 430 2.97 30.42 -3.17
N GLY A 431 3.59 29.74 -4.13
CA GLY A 431 4.92 29.13 -4.00
C GLY A 431 5.98 30.11 -3.51
N ARG A 432 6.07 31.27 -4.16
CA ARG A 432 7.03 32.32 -3.81
C ARG A 432 6.76 32.94 -2.44
N LEU A 433 5.52 33.29 -2.13
CA LEU A 433 5.16 33.93 -0.85
C LEU A 433 5.42 32.99 0.33
N LEU A 434 4.99 31.73 0.20
CA LEU A 434 5.21 30.72 1.21
C LEU A 434 6.70 30.42 1.35
N GLY A 435 7.41 30.28 0.23
CA GLY A 435 8.84 30.05 0.21
C GLY A 435 9.65 31.18 0.86
N GLU A 436 9.31 32.44 0.59
CA GLU A 436 9.98 33.59 1.21
C GLU A 436 9.69 33.69 2.73
N SER A 437 8.51 33.24 3.17
CA SER A 437 8.19 33.12 4.60
C SER A 437 9.00 32.00 5.27
N ILE A 438 9.05 30.81 4.66
CA ILE A 438 9.84 29.67 5.17
C ILE A 438 11.32 30.03 5.18
N HIS A 439 11.88 30.62 4.12
CA HIS A 439 13.29 30.97 4.03
C HIS A 439 13.76 31.87 5.18
N ARG A 440 12.96 32.88 5.54
CA ARG A 440 13.27 33.80 6.65
C ARG A 440 13.27 33.13 8.03
N ASN A 441 12.62 31.97 8.17
CA ASN A 441 12.41 31.28 9.45
C ASN A 441 12.97 29.84 9.47
N GLY A 442 13.58 29.41 8.36
CA GLY A 442 14.08 28.07 8.12
C GLY A 442 15.52 27.85 8.57
N ASP A 443 16.17 28.86 9.17
CA ASP A 443 17.56 28.83 9.67
C ASP A 443 18.58 28.18 8.71
N GLY A 444 18.41 28.40 7.40
CA GLY A 444 19.31 27.86 6.37
C GLY A 444 19.02 26.43 5.91
N ALA A 445 17.91 25.82 6.35
CA ALA A 445 17.46 24.53 5.83
C ALA A 445 17.21 24.59 4.31
N SER A 446 17.53 23.50 3.61
CA SER A 446 17.16 23.31 2.21
C SER A 446 15.68 22.92 2.12
N PHE A 447 14.92 23.60 1.26
CA PHE A 447 13.50 23.33 1.07
C PHE A 447 13.00 23.77 -0.30
N MET A 448 11.81 23.31 -0.65
CA MET A 448 11.13 23.55 -1.91
C MET A 448 9.63 23.75 -1.66
N VAL A 449 9.03 24.68 -2.38
CA VAL A 449 7.58 24.88 -2.47
C VAL A 449 7.19 24.82 -3.93
N VAL A 450 6.45 23.79 -4.31
CA VAL A 450 5.98 23.60 -5.69
C VAL A 450 4.48 23.83 -5.75
N ASP A 451 4.09 24.93 -6.38
CA ASP A 451 2.71 25.40 -6.46
C ASP A 451 2.06 25.13 -7.82
N GLU A 452 0.75 25.41 -7.88
CA GLU A 452 -0.11 25.10 -9.02
C GLU A 452 -0.14 23.61 -9.40
N LEU A 453 0.18 22.75 -8.43
CA LEU A 453 0.11 21.30 -8.55
C LEU A 453 -1.19 20.77 -7.95
N ASP A 454 -2.16 20.48 -8.81
CA ASP A 454 -3.35 19.75 -8.39
C ASP A 454 -3.06 18.24 -8.36
N VAL A 455 -2.71 17.74 -7.17
CA VAL A 455 -2.34 16.34 -6.91
C VAL A 455 -3.19 15.72 -5.79
N PRO A 456 -4.54 15.79 -5.87
CA PRO A 456 -5.42 15.42 -4.76
C PRO A 456 -5.20 13.96 -4.32
N ASP A 457 -4.90 13.06 -5.27
CA ASP A 457 -4.80 11.61 -5.02
C ASP A 457 -3.40 11.01 -5.24
N ALA A 458 -2.39 11.81 -5.60
CA ALA A 458 -1.03 11.29 -5.85
C ALA A 458 -0.41 10.60 -4.63
N ASP A 459 0.13 9.40 -4.80
CA ASP A 459 0.85 8.67 -3.76
C ASP A 459 2.35 8.97 -3.79
N TYR A 460 2.89 9.20 -4.98
CA TYR A 460 4.28 9.57 -5.20
C TYR A 460 4.42 10.75 -6.16
N LEU A 461 5.51 11.49 -6.05
CA LEU A 461 5.90 12.55 -6.97
C LEU A 461 7.33 12.33 -7.45
N ASP A 462 7.55 12.48 -8.75
CA ASP A 462 8.89 12.79 -9.26
C ASP A 462 8.97 14.28 -9.54
N ILE A 463 10.01 14.95 -9.04
CA ILE A 463 10.33 16.32 -9.39
C ILE A 463 11.60 16.27 -10.25
N GLY A 464 11.45 16.59 -11.54
CA GLY A 464 12.56 16.54 -12.49
C GLY A 464 13.41 17.82 -12.48
N LEU A 465 14.38 17.85 -13.39
CA LEU A 465 15.22 19.03 -13.63
C LEU A 465 14.42 20.14 -14.32
N PRO A 466 14.73 21.42 -14.06
CA PRO A 466 14.05 22.54 -14.72
C PRO A 466 14.25 22.49 -16.24
N PHE A 467 13.21 22.88 -17.00
CA PHE A 467 13.25 22.86 -18.47
C PHE A 467 14.27 23.85 -19.06
N GLN A 468 14.56 24.95 -18.35
CA GLN A 468 15.54 25.95 -18.76
C GLN A 468 16.34 26.43 -17.52
N PRO A 469 17.66 26.65 -17.63
CA PRO A 469 18.48 27.11 -16.50
C PRO A 469 18.04 28.45 -15.88
N GLU A 470 17.30 29.25 -16.65
CA GLU A 470 16.90 30.61 -16.30
C GLU A 470 15.39 30.75 -16.00
N HIS A 471 14.58 29.70 -16.22
CA HIS A 471 13.13 29.70 -15.97
C HIS A 471 12.70 28.58 -15.00
N PRO A 472 11.93 28.89 -13.95
CA PRO A 472 11.79 28.06 -12.75
C PRO A 472 10.79 26.89 -12.87
N VAL A 473 10.23 26.61 -14.06
CA VAL A 473 9.23 25.55 -14.21
C VAL A 473 9.91 24.18 -14.11
N VAL A 474 9.46 23.39 -13.13
CA VAL A 474 9.94 22.03 -12.90
C VAL A 474 8.87 21.03 -13.38
N PRO A 475 9.25 20.00 -14.16
CA PRO A 475 8.35 18.90 -14.47
C PRO A 475 8.07 18.11 -13.20
N VAL A 476 6.79 17.86 -12.92
CA VAL A 476 6.36 17.06 -11.78
C VAL A 476 5.48 15.92 -12.26
N ILE A 477 5.91 14.69 -12.03
CA ILE A 477 5.13 13.51 -12.36
C ILE A 477 4.40 13.07 -11.09
N ALA A 478 3.09 13.27 -11.07
CA ALA A 478 2.23 12.74 -10.03
C ALA A 478 1.90 11.28 -10.34
N LYS A 479 2.34 10.37 -9.47
CA LYS A 479 2.05 8.95 -9.56
C LYS A 479 0.98 8.63 -8.54
N THR A 480 -0.14 8.15 -9.03
CA THR A 480 -1.25 7.72 -8.20
C THR A 480 -1.35 6.21 -8.32
N LEU A 481 -1.53 5.53 -7.21
CA LEU A 481 -1.98 4.15 -7.25
C LEU A 481 -3.51 4.24 -7.41
N ILE A 482 -4.04 4.02 -8.63
CA ILE A 482 -5.49 4.02 -8.85
C ILE A 482 -6.08 2.70 -8.41
N PHE A 483 -7.02 2.81 -7.46
CA PHE A 483 -7.74 1.70 -6.88
C PHE A 483 -9.23 1.67 -7.28
N GLN A 484 -9.59 1.86 -8.56
CA GLN A 484 -10.90 1.48 -9.12
C GLN A 484 -10.78 1.00 -10.56
#